data_AF-A0A0R3T939-F1
#
_entry.id   AF-A0A0R3T939-F1
#
_cell.length_a   1.000
_cell.length_b   1.000
_cell.length_c   1.000
_cell.angle_alpha   90.00
_cell.angle_beta   90.00
_cell.angle_gamma   90.00
#
_symmetry.space_group_name_H-M   'P 1'
#
loop_
_entity.id
_entity.type
_entity.pdbx_description
1 polymer ?
#
loop_
_entity_poly.entity_id
_entity_poly.type
_entity_poly.pdbx_seq_one_letter_code
_entity_poly.pdbx_strand_id
1 'polypeptide(L)'
;MGDRYNIHTQLEHLQSKYVGTGHADTIKWEWLTNQHRDSCASYMGHFDVLNHIAICENESKARIRFNLMERMLQPCGPPPKRPEN
;
A
#
# COMPACT_ATOMS: atom_id res chain seq x y z
N MET A 1 28.97 -9.09 17.14
CA MET A 1 27.58 -9.05 17.65
C MET A 1 26.97 -7.64 17.61
N GLY A 2 27.73 -6.56 17.87
CA GLY A 2 27.21 -5.17 17.81
C GLY A 2 26.68 -4.72 16.44
N ASP A 3 27.34 -5.11 15.34
CA ASP A 3 26.91 -4.67 13.99
C ASP A 3 25.53 -5.18 13.58
N ARG A 4 25.10 -6.37 14.04
CA ARG A 4 23.76 -6.89 13.75
C ARG A 4 22.66 -6.08 14.44
N TYR A 5 22.89 -5.68 15.70
CA TYR A 5 21.95 -4.82 16.42
C TYR A 5 21.81 -3.44 15.74
N ASN A 6 22.91 -2.89 15.23
CA ASN A 6 22.89 -1.63 14.48
C ASN A 6 22.05 -1.74 13.18
N ILE A 7 22.18 -2.86 12.46
CA ILE A 7 21.39 -3.12 11.24
C ILE A 7 19.88 -3.19 11.54
N HIS A 8 19.47 -3.83 12.65
CA HIS A 8 18.06 -3.89 13.03
C HIS A 8 17.48 -2.50 13.33
N THR A 9 18.20 -1.67 14.07
CA THR A 9 17.76 -0.29 14.37
C THR A 9 17.66 0.57 13.11
N GLN A 10 18.57 0.40 12.14
CA GLN A 10 18.49 1.11 10.85
C GLN A 10 17.27 0.67 10.04
N LEU A 11 16.94 -0.62 10.03
CA LEU A 11 15.77 -1.13 9.32
C LEU A 11 14.47 -0.64 9.95
N GLU A 12 14.35 -0.69 11.28
CA GLU A 12 13.19 -0.16 12.01
C GLU A 12 13.01 1.34 11.76
N HIS A 13 14.13 2.08 11.70
CA HIS A 13 14.10 3.50 11.35
C HIS A 13 13.51 3.72 9.95
N LEU A 14 13.95 2.96 8.95
CA LEU A 14 13.41 3.04 7.59
C LEU A 14 11.93 2.67 7.54
N GLN A 15 11.51 1.63 8.24
CA GLN A 15 10.10 1.21 8.33
C GLN A 15 9.22 2.28 8.98
N SER A 16 9.73 3.02 9.96
CA SER A 16 9.00 4.13 10.59
C SER A 16 8.82 5.33 9.65
N LYS A 17 9.80 5.57 8.76
CA LYS A 17 9.82 6.73 7.86
C LYS A 17 9.10 6.47 6.55
N TYR A 18 9.22 5.26 6.01
CA TYR A 18 8.71 4.87 4.70
C TYR A 18 7.74 3.71 4.87
N VAL A 19 6.46 4.06 4.96
CA VAL A 19 5.36 3.09 5.00
C VAL A 19 5.45 2.19 3.77
N GLY A 20 5.39 0.88 3.97
CA GLY A 20 5.53 -0.12 2.91
C GLY A 20 6.91 -0.76 2.80
N THR A 21 7.90 -0.29 3.57
CA THR A 21 9.23 -0.94 3.66
C THR A 21 9.08 -2.37 4.21
N GLY A 22 9.39 -3.38 3.39
CA GLY A 22 9.30 -4.78 3.77
C GLY A 22 10.46 -5.28 4.62
N HIS A 23 10.34 -6.54 5.08
CA HIS A 23 11.37 -7.33 5.74
C HIS A 23 11.28 -8.80 5.28
N ALA A 24 12.20 -9.65 5.74
CA ALA A 24 12.27 -11.05 5.32
C ALA A 24 10.98 -11.85 5.63
N ASP A 25 10.25 -11.47 6.68
CA ASP A 25 9.02 -12.14 7.10
C ASP A 25 7.74 -11.46 6.59
N THR A 26 7.84 -10.47 5.70
CA THR A 26 6.66 -9.82 5.12
C THR A 26 5.84 -10.84 4.34
N ILE A 27 4.57 -11.01 4.73
CA ILE A 27 3.70 -11.99 4.09
C ILE A 27 3.15 -11.44 2.76
N LYS A 28 2.76 -12.37 1.87
CA LYS A 28 2.16 -12.03 0.57
C LYS A 28 1.01 -11.01 0.68
N TRP A 29 0.18 -11.14 1.73
CA TRP A 29 -0.96 -10.23 1.93
C TRP A 29 -0.50 -8.79 2.26
N GLU A 30 0.51 -8.61 3.10
CA GLU A 30 1.06 -7.30 3.45
C GLU A 30 1.69 -6.64 2.23
N TRP A 31 2.50 -7.39 1.49
CA TRP A 31 3.16 -6.90 0.27
C TRP A 31 2.16 -6.49 -0.81
N LEU A 32 1.12 -7.30 -1.05
CA LEU A 32 0.06 -6.95 -2.00
C LEU A 32 -0.76 -5.75 -1.52
N THR A 33 -1.08 -5.66 -0.24
CA THR A 33 -1.86 -4.53 0.31
C THR A 33 -1.12 -3.21 0.10
N ASN A 34 0.20 -3.18 0.33
CA ASN A 34 1.02 -2.00 0.08
C ASN A 34 1.02 -1.62 -1.41
N GLN A 35 1.26 -2.57 -2.32
CA GLN A 35 1.23 -2.30 -3.77
C GLN A 35 -0.11 -1.75 -4.26
N HIS A 36 -1.23 -2.28 -3.75
CA HIS A 36 -2.56 -1.79 -4.15
C HIS A 36 -2.80 -0.37 -3.63
N ARG A 37 -2.34 -0.05 -2.42
CA ARG A 37 -2.41 1.32 -1.87
C ARG A 37 -1.53 2.29 -2.67
N ASP A 38 -0.31 1.89 -3.02
CA ASP A 38 0.60 2.70 -3.84
C ASP A 38 0.04 2.94 -5.24
N SER A 39 -0.60 1.93 -5.82
CA SER A 39 -1.31 2.06 -7.10
C SER A 39 -2.47 3.04 -7.01
N CYS A 40 -3.34 2.92 -5.98
CA CYS A 40 -4.44 3.85 -5.76
C CYS A 40 -3.94 5.29 -5.55
N ALA A 41 -2.88 5.47 -4.74
CA ALA A 41 -2.25 6.77 -4.53
C ALA A 41 -1.69 7.36 -5.83
N SER A 42 -1.04 6.53 -6.65
CA SER A 42 -0.53 6.92 -7.96
C SER A 42 -1.64 7.32 -8.92
N TYR A 43 -2.75 6.58 -8.95
CA TYR A 43 -3.91 6.90 -9.80
C TYR A 43 -4.56 8.22 -9.40
N MET A 44 -4.62 8.54 -8.10
CA MET A 44 -5.14 9.81 -7.62
C MET A 44 -4.18 10.99 -7.87
N GLY A 45 -2.87 10.73 -7.81
CA GLY A 45 -1.82 11.75 -7.97
C GLY A 45 -1.53 12.14 -9.42
N HIS A 46 -1.63 11.20 -10.36
CA HIS A 46 -1.40 11.47 -11.78
C HIS A 46 -2.69 11.87 -12.49
N PHE A 47 -2.77 13.14 -12.91
CA PHE A 47 -3.97 13.70 -13.53
C PHE A 47 -4.43 12.95 -14.78
N ASP A 48 -3.49 12.53 -15.63
CA ASP A 48 -3.82 11.83 -16.89
C ASP A 48 -4.42 10.45 -16.64
N VAL A 49 -3.88 9.72 -15.66
CA VAL A 49 -4.42 8.41 -15.25
C VAL A 49 -5.79 8.57 -14.62
N LEU A 50 -5.97 9.54 -13.73
CA LEU A 50 -7.27 9.83 -13.12
C LEU A 50 -8.33 10.17 -14.18
N ASN A 51 -7.96 10.97 -15.18
CA ASN A 51 -8.86 11.31 -16.28
C ASN A 51 -9.21 10.09 -17.12
N HIS A 52 -8.22 9.25 -17.42
CA HIS A 52 -8.44 8.03 -18.17
C HIS A 52 -9.45 7.12 -17.46
N ILE A 53 -9.27 6.88 -16.16
CA ILE A 53 -10.20 6.08 -15.34
C ILE A 53 -11.59 6.72 -15.31
N ALA A 54 -11.68 8.04 -15.09
CA ALA A 54 -12.96 8.74 -15.06
C ALA A 54 -13.73 8.67 -16.39
N ILE A 55 -13.03 8.70 -17.52
CA ILE A 55 -13.62 8.53 -18.86
C ILE A 55 -14.09 7.09 -19.04
N CYS A 56 -13.27 6.10 -18.67
CA CYS A 56 -13.61 4.68 -18.82
C CYS A 56 -14.81 4.27 -17.95
N GLU A 57 -14.91 4.78 -16.73
CA GLU A 57 -16.02 4.48 -15.82
C GLU A 57 -17.23 5.41 -16.03
N ASN A 58 -17.10 6.44 -16.89
CA ASN A 58 -18.13 7.46 -17.14
C ASN A 58 -18.64 8.13 -15.84
N GLU A 59 -17.70 8.46 -14.95
CA GLU A 59 -17.98 9.03 -13.64
C GLU A 59 -17.20 10.33 -13.42
N SER A 60 -17.69 11.17 -12.51
CA SER A 60 -16.97 12.41 -12.20
C SER A 60 -15.61 12.10 -11.55
N LYS A 61 -14.60 12.95 -11.82
CA LYS A 61 -13.25 12.80 -11.20
C LYS A 61 -13.32 12.77 -9.67
N ALA A 62 -14.25 13.52 -9.09
CA ALA A 62 -14.49 13.54 -7.64
C ALA A 62 -15.00 12.18 -7.13
N ARG A 63 -15.92 11.55 -7.87
CA ARG A 63 -16.44 10.21 -7.55
C ARG A 63 -15.35 9.16 -7.63
N ILE A 64 -14.52 9.18 -8.68
CA ILE A 64 -13.39 8.25 -8.80
C ILE A 64 -12.41 8.41 -7.64
N ARG A 65 -12.06 9.64 -7.25
CA ARG A 65 -11.21 9.89 -6.08
C ARG A 65 -11.81 9.33 -4.80
N PHE A 66 -13.11 9.52 -4.60
CA PHE A 66 -13.83 8.96 -3.45
C PHE A 66 -13.75 7.43 -3.44
N ASN A 67 -14.09 6.78 -4.56
CA ASN A 67 -14.03 5.32 -4.70
C ASN A 67 -12.60 4.78 -4.48
N LEU A 68 -11.58 5.46 -5.02
CA LEU A 68 -10.18 5.07 -4.82
C LEU A 68 -9.76 5.18 -3.35
N MET A 69 -10.16 6.24 -2.64
CA MET A 69 -9.91 6.38 -1.19
C MET A 69 -10.58 5.28 -0.37
N GLU A 70 -11.84 4.92 -0.67
CA GLU A 70 -12.52 3.82 0.03
C GLU A 70 -11.81 2.48 -0.18
N ARG A 71 -11.31 2.23 -1.40
CA ARG A 71 -10.57 0.99 -1.73
C ARG A 71 -9.23 0.88 -1.00
N MET A 72 -8.65 1.97 -0.48
CA MET A 72 -7.38 1.92 0.25
C MET A 72 -7.47 1.25 1.62
N LEU A 73 -8.66 1.19 2.23
CA LEU A 73 -8.83 0.60 3.57
C LEU A 73 -8.38 -0.87 3.58
N GLN A 74 -8.94 -1.67 2.67
CA GLN A 74 -8.69 -3.10 2.60
C GLN A 74 -8.77 -3.63 1.15
N PRO A 75 -7.79 -3.28 0.29
CA PRO A 75 -7.84 -3.60 -1.13
C PRO A 75 -7.74 -5.11 -1.42
N CYS A 76 -7.10 -5.87 -0.53
CA CYS A 76 -6.86 -7.31 -0.70
C CYS A 76 -7.74 -8.18 0.21
N GLY A 77 -8.82 -7.62 0.77
CA GLY A 77 -9.65 -8.32 1.74
C GLY A 77 -8.98 -8.49 3.12
N PRO A 78 -9.65 -9.17 4.07
CA PRO A 78 -9.14 -9.35 5.42
C PRO A 78 -7.81 -10.11 5.43
N PRO A 79 -6.92 -9.78 6.39
CA PRO A 79 -5.65 -10.48 6.52
C PRO A 79 -5.89 -11.97 6.80
N PRO A 80 -5.02 -12.86 6.29
CA PRO A 80 -5.10 -14.27 6.62
C PRO A 80 -4.96 -14.46 8.13
N LYS A 81 -5.64 -15.47 8.68
CA LYS A 81 -5.44 -15.84 10.09
C LYS A 81 -3.95 -16.13 10.29
N ARG A 82 -3.36 -15.52 11.33
CA ARG A 82 -2.00 -15.88 11.73
C ARG A 82 -1.96 -17.38 12.00
N PRO A 83 -0.93 -18.11 11.53
CA PRO A 83 -0.79 -19.51 11.88
C PRO A 83 -0.72 -19.61 13.41
N GLU A 84 -1.64 -20.36 14.01
CA GLU A 84 -1.57 -20.73 15.41
C GLU A 84 -0.39 -21.70 15.56
N ASN A 85 0.69 -21.23 16.20
CA ASN A 85 1.76 -22.07 16.73
C ASN A 85 1.67 -22.04 18.25
#